data_AF-A0A819SME7-F1
#
_entry.id   AF-A0A819SME7-F1
#
_cell.length_a   1.000
_cell.length_b   1.000
_cell.length_c   1.000
_cell.angle_alpha   90.00
_cell.angle_beta   90.00
_cell.angle_gamma   90.00
#
_symmetry.space_group_name_H-M   'P 1'
#
loop_
_entity.id
_entity.type
_entity.pdbx_description
1 polymer ?
#
loop_
_entity_poly.entity_id
_entity_poly.type
_entity_poly.pdbx_seq_one_letter_code
_entity_poly.pdbx_strand_id
1 'polypeptide(L)' 'CEFDINHIIELFIDCDRKKIRLTNETTSLTHEIGISPIKCPFPWVLYLGLYGSGDQVRLLFA' A
#
# COMPACT_ATOMS: atom_id res chain seq x y z
N CYS A 1 15.09 23.82 6.67
CA CYS A 1 15.52 22.57 6.04
C CYS A 1 14.58 21.48 6.51
N GLU A 2 13.50 21.22 5.77
CA GLU A 2 12.69 20.02 6.03
C GLU A 2 13.54 18.83 5.60
N PHE A 3 13.74 17.88 6.52
CA PHE A 3 14.33 16.60 6.17
C PHE A 3 13.30 15.87 5.31
N ASP A 4 13.66 15.50 4.08
CA ASP A 4 12.89 14.56 3.26
C ASP A 4 12.88 13.21 4.00
N ILE A 5 11.92 13.02 4.89
CA ILE A 5 11.68 11.74 5.54
C ILE A 5 10.88 10.90 4.55
N ASN A 6 11.52 9.87 4.00
CA ASN A 6 10.81 8.88 3.19
C ASN A 6 9.75 8.19 4.06
N HIS A 7 8.48 8.35 3.69
CA HIS A 7 7.40 7.60 4.32
C HIS A 7 7.34 6.20 3.71
N ILE A 8 7.34 5.18 4.58
CA ILE A 8 7.17 3.79 4.17
C ILE A 8 5.71 3.40 4.38
N ILE A 9 5.11 2.85 3.33
CA ILE A 9 3.77 2.29 3.35
C ILE A 9 3.88 0.81 2.96
N GLU A 10 3.45 -0.06 3.86
CA GLU A 10 3.43 -1.50 3.67
C GLU A 10 2.06 -1.92 3.13
N LEU A 11 2.06 -2.66 2.01
CA LEU A 11 0.87 -3.31 1.46
C LEU A 11 0.98 -4.82 1.68
N PHE A 12 0.09 -5.37 2.49
CA PHE A 12 0.02 -6.81 2.78
C PHE A 12 -1.23 -7.43 2.18
N ILE A 13 -1.05 -8.53 1.45
CA ILE A 13 -2.14 -9.32 0.83
C ILE A 13 -2.20 -10.68 1.51
N ASP A 14 -3.26 -10.91 2.29
CA ASP A 14 -3.54 -12.17 2.95
C ASP A 14 -4.56 -12.98 2.12
N CYS A 15 -4.06 -13.93 1.33
CA CYS A 15 -4.92 -14.77 0.50
C CYS A 15 -5.76 -15.77 1.32
N ASP A 16 -5.24 -16.25 2.46
CA ASP A 16 -5.91 -17.24 3.29
C ASP A 16 -7.11 -16.62 4.03
N ARG A 17 -6.87 -15.47 4.65
CA ARG A 17 -7.91 -14.72 5.37
C ARG A 17 -8.70 -13.79 4.47
N LYS A 18 -8.33 -13.69 3.19
CA LYS A 18 -8.94 -12.83 2.17
C LYS A 18 -9.01 -11.38 2.67
N LYS A 19 -7.85 -10.81 3.01
CA LYS A 19 -7.72 -9.41 3.45
C LYS A 19 -6.62 -8.68 2.69
N ILE A 20 -6.82 -7.39 2.45
CA ILE A 20 -5.75 -6.46 2.07
C ILE A 20 -5.57 -5.49 3.23
N ARG A 21 -4.32 -5.26 3.61
CA ARG A 21 -3.95 -4.31 4.66
C ARG A 21 -2.93 -3.32 4.12
N LEU A 22 -3.13 -2.04 4.44
CA LEU A 22 -2.21 -0.96 4.17
C LEU A 22 -1.78 -0.35 5.50
N THR A 23 -0.49 -0.35 5.78
CA THR A 23 0.06 0.21 7.03
C THR A 23 1.03 1.34 6.68
N ASN A 24 0.82 2.53 7.22
CA ASN A 24 1.83 3.58 7.18
C ASN A 24 2.77 3.38 8.37
N GLU A 25 4.04 3.07 8.12
CA GLU A 25 4.99 2.78 9.19
C GLU A 25 5.29 4.01 10.06
N THR A 26 5.28 5.21 9.47
CA THR A 26 5.56 6.46 10.20
C THR A 26 4.46 6.79 11.21
N THR A 27 3.18 6.63 10.81
CA THR A 27 2.03 6.97 11.68
C THR A 27 1.47 5.76 12.42
N SER A 28 1.92 4.55 12.08
CA SER A 28 1.34 3.26 12.51
C SER A 28 -0.15 3.10 12.16
N LEU A 29 -0.71 3.98 11.32
CA LEU A 29 -2.10 3.88 10.89
C LEU A 29 -2.27 2.72 9.92
N THR A 30 -3.26 1.87 10.22
CA THR A 30 -3.57 0.68 9.45
C THR A 30 -4.98 0.77 8.89
N HIS A 31 -5.10 0.56 7.59
CA HIS A 31 -6.38 0.37 6.91
C HIS A 31 -6.48 -1.08 6.43
N GLU A 32 -7.60 -1.75 6.73
CA GLU A 32 -7.83 -3.14 6.33
C GLU A 32 -9.17 -3.26 5.62
N ILE A 33 -9.20 -4.01 4.52
CA ILE A 33 -10.41 -4.37 3.80
C ILE A 33 -10.51 -5.88 3.62
N GLY A 34 -11.73 -6.40 3.71
CA GLY A 34 -12.03 -7.78 3.33
C GLY A 34 -12.14 -7.92 1.81
N ILE A 35 -11.58 -9.00 1.28
CA ILE A 35 -11.61 -9.31 -0.15
C ILE A 35 -12.61 -10.44 -0.41
N SER A 36 -13.35 -10.30 -1.50
CA SER A 36 -14.11 -11.42 -2.07
C SER A 36 -13.52 -11.72 -3.44
N PRO A 37 -12.97 -12.93 -3.68
CA PRO A 37 -12.44 -13.31 -4.99
C PRO A 37 -13.48 -13.25 -6.12
N ILE A 38 -14.77 -13.34 -5.78
CA ILE A 38 -15.88 -13.19 -6.73
C ILE A 38 -16.05 -11.72 -7.16
N LYS A 39 -15.88 -10.78 -6.22
CA LYS A 39 -16.01 -9.34 -6.48
C LYS A 39 -14.71 -8.69 -6.94
N CYS A 40 -13.57 -9.27 -6.56
CA CYS A 40 -12.22 -8.78 -6.84
C CYS A 40 -11.37 -9.95 -7.37
N PRO A 41 -11.63 -10.43 -8.59
CA PRO A 41 -10.89 -11.52 -9.20
C PRO A 41 -9.44 -11.09 -9.50
N PHE A 42 -8.53 -12.06 -9.48
CA PHE A 42 -7.14 -11.85 -9.88
C PHE A 42 -6.97 -11.90 -11.41
N PRO A 43 -5.93 -11.25 -11.96
CA PRO A 43 -4.84 -10.51 -11.29
C PRO A 43 -5.22 -9.07 -10.90
N TRP A 44 -4.54 -8.51 -9.90
CA TRP A 44 -4.71 -7.11 -9.49
C TRP A 44 -3.58 -6.22 -10.01
N VAL A 45 -3.90 -4.94 -10.21
CA VAL A 45 -2.96 -3.91 -10.64
C VAL A 45 -2.88 -2.86 -9.54
N LEU A 46 -1.66 -2.51 -9.13
CA LEU A 46 -1.41 -1.43 -8.19
C LEU A 46 -1.34 -0.09 -8.94
N TYR A 47 -2.21 0.84 -8.58
CA TYR A 47 -2.19 2.22 -9.10
C TYR A 47 -1.61 3.15 -8.03
N LEU A 48 -0.61 3.94 -8.42
CA LEU A 48 0.03 4.94 -7.57
C LEU A 48 -0.18 6.32 -8.18
N GLY A 49 -0.95 7.17 -7.50
CA GLY A 49 -1.14 8.56 -7.89
C GLY A 49 -0.05 9.43 -7.28
N LEU A 50 0.81 10.00 -8.13
CA LEU A 50 1.82 10.98 -7.75
C LEU A 50 1.31 12.35 -8.16
N TYR A 51 1.15 13.26 -7.20
CA TYR A 51 0.45 14.53 -7.40
C TYR A 51 1.36 15.75 -7.19
N GLY A 52 2.49 15.57 -6.51
CA GLY A 52 3.53 16.57 -6.31
C GLY A 52 4.58 16.56 -7.43
N SER A 53 5.13 17.74 -7.71
CA SER A 53 6.29 17.85 -8.60
C SER A 53 7.50 17.22 -7.93
N GLY A 54 8.07 16.19 -8.55
CA GLY A 54 9.23 15.47 -8.02
C GLY A 54 8.89 14.31 -7.09
N ASP A 55 7.61 13.96 -6.96
CA ASP A 55 7.18 12.75 -6.26
C ASP A 55 7.88 11.51 -6.86
N GLN A 56 8.43 10.67 -5.99
CA GLN A 56 9.09 9.42 -6.37
C GLN A 56 8.60 8.30 -5.46
N VAL A 57 8.46 7.11 -6.04
CA VAL A 57 8.16 5.91 -5.28
C VAL A 57 9.19 4.85 -5.61
N ARG A 58 9.62 4.13 -4.58
CA ARG A 58 10.46 2.94 -4.71
C ARG A 58 9.68 1.75 -4.15
N LEU A 59 9.55 0.72 -4.96
CA LEU A 59 9.02 -0.56 -4.50
C LEU A 59 10.11 -1.30 -3.72
N LEU A 60 9.79 -1.65 -2.48
CA LEU A 60 10.61 -2.50 -1.63
C LEU A 60 9.99 -3.90 -1.63
N PHE A 61 10.76 -4.91 -2.02
CA PHE A 61 10.32 -6.31 -1.96
C PHE A 61 10.87 -6.92 -0.67
N ALA A 62 9.99 -7.53 0.13
CA ALA A 62 10.30 -8.26 1.35
C ALA A 62 10.21 -9.77 1.12
#